data_AF-A0A7G2JYV3-F1
#
_entry.id   AF-A0A7G2JYV3-F1
#
_cell.length_a   1.000
_cell.length_b   1.000
_cell.length_c   1.000
_cell.angle_alpha   90.00
_cell.angle_beta   90.00
_cell.angle_gamma   90.00
#
_symmetry.space_group_name_H-M   'P 1'
#
loop_
_entity.id
_entity.type
_entity.pdbx_description
1 polymer ?
#
loop_
_entity_poly.entity_id
_entity_poly.type
_entity_poly.pdbx_seq_one_letter_code
_entity_poly.pdbx_strand_id
1 'polypeptide(L)' 'IELLHNLFAPTQKDVEQAKRIIEAAAEAERQGAGVVSLNGKMIDAPIIDRAKLVLERAKSGIREE' A
#
# COMPACT_ATOMS: atom_id res chain seq x y z
N ILE A 1 -17.97 -17.53 9.81
CA ILE A 1 -16.54 -17.12 9.85
C ILE A 1 -16.32 -15.77 9.14
N GLU A 2 -17.28 -15.27 8.35
CA GLU A 2 -17.19 -13.96 7.66
C GLU A 2 -16.89 -12.76 8.58
N LEU A 3 -17.48 -12.72 9.78
CA LEU A 3 -17.31 -11.59 10.71
C LEU A 3 -15.85 -11.37 11.13
N LEU A 4 -15.06 -12.45 11.28
CA LEU A 4 -13.68 -12.37 11.74
C LEU A 4 -12.72 -11.94 10.63
N HIS A 5 -12.95 -12.42 9.39
CA HIS A 5 -12.13 -12.05 8.24
C HIS A 5 -12.28 -10.56 7.88
N ASN A 6 -13.48 -9.99 8.07
CA ASN A 6 -13.73 -8.56 7.84
C ASN A 6 -12.94 -7.65 8.80
N LEU A 7 -12.58 -8.12 10.01
CA LEU A 7 -11.80 -7.31 10.96
C LEU A 7 -10.35 -7.09 10.50
N PHE A 8 -9.80 -8.03 9.73
CA PHE A 8 -8.43 -7.97 9.21
C PHE A 8 -8.36 -7.48 7.76
N ALA A 9 -9.52 -7.19 7.14
CA ALA A 9 -9.57 -6.54 5.86
C ALA A 9 -9.02 -5.11 5.96
N PRO A 10 -8.22 -4.65 4.99
CA PRO A 10 -7.74 -3.27 4.96
C PRO A 10 -8.92 -2.30 4.79
N THR A 11 -8.80 -1.10 5.37
CA THR A 11 -9.80 -0.05 5.15
C THR A 11 -9.62 0.60 3.78
N GLN A 12 -10.63 1.34 3.33
CA GLN A 12 -10.51 2.14 2.12
C GLN A 12 -9.32 3.12 2.17
N LYS A 13 -9.05 3.70 3.34
CA LYS A 13 -7.89 4.58 3.57
C LYS A 13 -6.56 3.85 3.43
N ASP A 14 -6.45 2.63 3.98
CA ASP A 14 -5.26 1.80 3.85
C ASP A 14 -4.95 1.50 2.37
N VAL A 15 -5.99 1.19 1.60
CA VAL A 15 -5.88 0.90 0.17
C VAL A 15 -5.42 2.12 -0.62
N GLU A 16 -5.99 3.30 -0.35
CA GLU A 16 -5.56 4.54 -1.00
C GLU A 16 -4.11 4.88 -0.68
N GLN A 17 -3.70 4.76 0.59
CA GLN A 17 -2.32 4.99 0.99
C GLN A 17 -1.38 4.00 0.30
N ALA A 18 -1.74 2.73 0.24
CA ALA A 18 -0.95 1.71 -0.44
C ALA A 18 -0.78 2.00 -1.93
N LYS A 19 -1.83 2.46 -2.63
CA LYS A 19 -1.73 2.88 -4.04
C LYS A 19 -0.72 4.00 -4.24
N ARG A 20 -0.76 5.04 -3.39
CA ARG A 20 0.18 6.17 -3.47
C ARG A 20 1.64 5.75 -3.27
N ILE A 21 1.88 4.80 -2.36
CA ILE A 21 3.23 4.26 -2.11
C ILE A 21 3.75 3.52 -3.36
N ILE A 22 2.92 2.68 -3.97
CA ILE A 22 3.30 1.93 -5.18
C ILE A 22 3.54 2.86 -6.37
N GLU A 23 2.70 3.88 -6.53
CA GLU A 23 2.88 4.88 -7.58
C GLU A 23 4.17 5.68 -7.42
N ALA A 24 4.49 6.11 -6.20
CA ALA A 24 5.76 6.78 -5.93
C ALA A 24 6.97 5.86 -6.14
N ALA A 25 6.85 4.56 -5.79
CA ALA A 25 7.88 3.58 -6.06
C ALA A 25 8.12 3.38 -7.57
N ALA A 26 7.03 3.26 -8.34
CA ALA A 26 7.11 3.14 -9.79
C ALA A 26 7.72 4.41 -10.43
N GLU A 27 7.38 5.59 -9.93
CA GLU A 27 7.95 6.85 -10.41
C GLU A 27 9.46 6.94 -10.10
N ALA A 28 9.87 6.59 -8.89
CA ALA A 28 11.28 6.56 -8.52
C ALA A 28 12.08 5.55 -9.36
N GLU A 29 11.51 4.38 -9.65
CA GLU A 29 12.09 3.38 -10.53
C GLU A 29 12.24 3.91 -11.97
N ARG A 30 11.21 4.61 -12.49
CA ARG A 30 11.29 5.30 -13.81
C ARG A 30 12.38 6.37 -13.87
N GLN A 31 12.58 7.10 -12.77
CA GLN A 31 13.62 8.12 -12.68
C GLN A 31 15.02 7.53 -12.43
N GLY A 32 15.14 6.22 -12.23
CA GLY A 32 16.40 5.57 -11.86
C GLY A 32 16.90 5.98 -10.48
N ALA A 33 16.03 6.52 -9.63
CA ALA A 33 16.36 6.89 -8.27
C ALA A 33 16.35 5.62 -7.42
N GLY A 34 17.52 5.20 -6.91
CA GLY A 34 17.62 4.07 -5.98
C GLY A 34 16.92 4.27 -4.63
N VAL A 35 16.33 5.45 -4.42
CA VAL A 35 15.58 5.83 -3.22
C VAL A 35 14.21 6.36 -3.61
N VAL A 36 13.15 5.78 -3.02
CA VAL A 36 11.78 6.24 -3.22
C VAL A 36 11.48 7.32 -2.19
N SER A 37 10.99 8.48 -2.62
CA SER A 37 10.56 9.55 -1.70
C SER A 37 9.09 9.87 -1.92
N LEU A 38 8.27 9.75 -0.87
CA LEU A 38 6.85 10.14 -0.89
C LEU A 38 6.63 11.20 0.21
N ASN A 39 6.09 12.36 -0.16
CA ASN A 39 5.83 13.48 0.77
C ASN A 39 7.08 13.91 1.58
N GLY A 40 8.26 13.89 0.96
CA GLY A 40 9.53 14.24 1.62
C GLY A 40 10.03 13.20 2.63
N LYS A 41 9.38 12.03 2.74
CA LYS A 41 9.87 10.88 3.51
C LYS A 41 10.40 9.82 2.58
N MET A 42 11.59 9.31 2.93
CA MET A 42 12.15 8.14 2.26
C MET A 42 11.30 6.92 2.56
N ILE A 43 10.91 6.22 1.51
CA ILE A 43 10.18 4.97 1.57
C ILE A 43 11.17 3.85 1.30
N ASP A 44 11.38 3.02 2.31
CA ASP A 44 12.19 1.82 2.18
C ASP A 44 11.41 0.67 1.53
N ALA A 45 12.13 -0.31 0.99
CA ALA A 45 11.54 -1.51 0.38
C ALA A 45 10.48 -2.22 1.26
N PRO A 46 10.66 -2.38 2.59
CA PRO A 46 9.64 -3.01 3.45
C PRO A 46 8.30 -2.28 3.46
N ILE A 47 8.29 -0.96 3.30
CA ILE A 47 7.04 -0.16 3.24
C ILE A 47 6.32 -0.43 1.92
N ILE A 48 7.07 -0.52 0.82
CA ILE A 48 6.55 -0.86 -0.51
C ILE A 48 5.94 -2.25 -0.50
N ASP A 49 6.64 -3.23 0.08
CA ASP A 49 6.15 -4.60 0.17
C ASP A 49 4.90 -4.72 1.04
N ARG A 50 4.82 -3.95 2.14
CA ARG A 50 3.61 -3.84 2.94
C ARG A 50 2.45 -3.23 2.14
N ALA A 51 2.70 -2.20 1.34
CA ALA A 51 1.69 -1.60 0.48
C ALA A 51 1.16 -2.62 -0.55
N LYS A 52 2.05 -3.42 -1.18
CA LYS A 52 1.63 -4.53 -2.06
C LYS A 52 0.71 -5.50 -1.33
N LEU A 53 1.09 -5.92 -0.12
CA LEU A 53 0.29 -6.85 0.68
C LEU A 53 -1.11 -6.31 1.02
N VAL A 54 -1.21 -5.01 1.33
CA VAL A 54 -2.49 -4.34 1.57
C VAL A 54 -3.38 -4.39 0.31
N LEU A 55 -2.82 -4.11 -0.86
CA LEU A 55 -3.56 -4.19 -2.13
C LEU A 55 -3.98 -5.61 -2.48
N GLU A 56 -3.14 -6.62 -2.21
CA GLU A 56 -3.52 -8.02 -2.38
C GLU A 56 -4.68 -8.41 -1.45
N ARG A 57 -4.63 -8.00 -0.19
CA ARG A 57 -5.73 -8.24 0.76
C ARG A 57 -7.01 -7.53 0.36
N ALA A 58 -6.92 -6.32 -0.19
CA ALA A 58 -8.06 -5.56 -0.67
C ALA A 58 -8.85 -6.29 -1.78
N LYS A 59 -8.20 -7.15 -2.58
CA LYS A 59 -8.88 -8.00 -3.57
C LYS A 59 -9.88 -8.98 -2.93
N SER A 60 -9.63 -9.39 -1.69
CA SER A 60 -10.49 -10.30 -0.94
C SER A 60 -11.59 -9.58 -0.16
N GLY A 61 -11.55 -8.25 -0.09
CA GLY A 61 -12.51 -7.41 0.62
C GLY A 61 -11.87 -6.12 1.14
N ILE A 62 -12.65 -5.04 1.09
CA ILE A 62 -12.30 -3.75 1.68
C ILE A 62 -13.40 -3.42 2.69
N ARG A 63 -13.01 -2.97 3.89
CA ARG A 63 -13.97 -2.48 4.86
C ARG A 63 -14.11 -0.96 4.75
N GLU A 64 -15.35 -0.49 4.85
CA GLU A 64 -15.64 0.91 5.10
C GLU A 64 -15.37 1.20 6.59
N GLU A 65 -14.78 2.36 6.87
CA GLU A 65 -14.43 2.82 8.21
C GLU A 65 -15.55 3.71 8.78
#